data_AF-A0A535AC44-F1
#
_entry.id   AF-A0A535AC44-F1
#
_cell.length_a   1.000
_cell.length_b   1.000
_cell.length_c   1.000
_cell.angle_alpha   90.00
_cell.angle_beta   90.00
_cell.angle_gamma   90.00
#
_symmetry.space_group_name_H-M   'P 1'
#
loop_
_entity.id
_entity.type
_entity.pdbx_description
1 polymer ?
#
loop_
_entity_poly.entity_id
_entity_poly.type
_entity_poly.pdbx_seq_one_letter_code
_entity_poly.pdbx_strand_id
1 'polypeptide(L)'
;MNLFGQYLVDLRTRVTRQFGNASLAQGGAIVPFTTSPSAGDLLGGGVPQIAQSGSSASDVVPGVVETPGMGIQVHSGVGVWDPSTGQSLSQFSQPIQGLAFISAPALADVSGDGVPDVILATDSAALHAWDGRTGRPVAGFPKWTGGFSLFTPAVADLDCDGRLEVALMTREGYLHVFRTNELASAARQAWHWHQDNRNTGHWGPDAGPGEGRCGGT
;
A
#
# COMPACT_ATOMS: atom_id res chain seq x y z
N MET A 1 13.70 23.58 4.63
CA MET A 1 14.93 22.78 4.42
C MET A 1 14.47 21.35 4.17
N ASN A 2 14.76 20.75 3.00
CA ASN A 2 14.37 19.36 2.73
C ASN A 2 15.33 18.44 3.49
N LEU A 3 14.90 17.92 4.64
CA LEU A 3 15.75 17.12 5.53
C LEU A 3 15.95 15.67 5.06
N PHE A 4 15.12 15.20 4.11
CA PHE A 4 15.19 13.86 3.55
C PHE A 4 15.08 13.91 2.03
N GLY A 5 16.02 13.26 1.34
CA GLY A 5 15.99 13.02 -0.10
C GLY A 5 16.10 11.52 -0.36
N GLN A 6 15.23 11.00 -1.22
CA GLN A 6 15.27 9.59 -1.60
C GLN A 6 16.20 9.41 -2.81
N TYR A 7 17.09 8.42 -2.72
CA TYR A 7 18.03 8.10 -3.80
C TYR A 7 17.90 6.62 -4.14
N LEU A 8 17.78 6.32 -5.44
CA LEU A 8 18.00 4.98 -5.95
C LEU A 8 19.48 4.81 -6.24
N VAL A 9 20.09 3.80 -5.63
CA VAL A 9 21.47 3.39 -5.90
C VAL A 9 21.42 2.13 -6.73
N ASP A 10 21.80 2.22 -8.00
CA ASP A 10 22.04 1.03 -8.82
C ASP A 10 23.38 0.42 -8.39
N LEU A 11 23.31 -0.71 -7.66
CA LEU A 11 24.52 -1.37 -7.13
C LEU A 11 25.40 -2.01 -8.22
N ARG A 12 24.89 -2.19 -9.44
CA ARG A 12 25.63 -2.77 -10.58
C ARG A 12 26.44 -1.70 -11.30
N THR A 13 25.83 -0.54 -11.53
CA THR A 13 26.45 0.58 -12.24
C THR A 13 27.05 1.62 -11.32
N ARG A 14 26.78 1.54 -10.01
CA ARG A 14 27.10 2.54 -8.97
C ARG A 14 26.55 3.93 -9.27
N VAL A 15 25.54 4.02 -10.12
CA VAL A 15 24.88 5.28 -10.45
C VAL A 15 23.81 5.55 -9.41
N THR A 16 23.84 6.77 -8.86
CA THR A 16 22.79 7.28 -7.97
C THR A 16 21.84 8.15 -8.78
N ARG A 17 20.54 7.87 -8.69
CA ARG A 17 19.48 8.74 -9.23
C ARG A 17 18.61 9.24 -8.09
N GLN A 18 18.33 10.54 -8.08
CA GLN A 18 17.42 11.11 -7.11
C GLN A 18 15.98 10.75 -7.48
N PHE A 19 15.25 10.21 -6.52
CA PHE A 19 13.81 10.01 -6.63
C PHE A 19 13.09 11.23 -6.07
N GLY A 20 11.95 11.57 -6.68
CA GLY A 20 11.03 12.56 -6.16
C GLY A 20 10.48 12.10 -4.81
N ASN A 21 10.45 13.01 -3.84
CA ASN A 21 9.86 12.72 -2.54
C ASN A 21 8.35 12.55 -2.68
N ALA A 22 7.77 11.51 -2.09
CA ALA A 22 6.34 11.52 -1.77
C ALA A 22 6.12 12.47 -0.59
N SER A 23 5.13 13.36 -0.66
CA SER A 23 4.85 14.34 0.38
C SER A 23 3.37 14.38 0.69
N LEU A 24 3.03 14.57 1.96
CA LEU A 24 1.64 14.77 2.36
C LEU A 24 1.15 16.17 1.97
N ALA A 25 -0.14 16.32 1.75
CA ALA A 25 -0.79 17.59 1.46
C ALA A 25 -0.60 18.61 2.60
N GLN A 26 -0.51 18.14 3.86
CA GLN A 26 -0.15 18.98 5.02
C GLN A 26 1.32 19.42 5.02
N GLY A 27 2.14 18.87 4.13
CA GLY A 27 3.58 19.14 4.05
C GLY A 27 4.42 18.03 4.68
N GLY A 28 5.70 18.02 4.27
CA GLY A 28 6.70 17.06 4.71
C GLY A 28 6.78 15.82 3.83
N ALA A 29 8.01 15.37 3.58
CA ALA A 29 8.27 14.13 2.86
C ALA A 29 7.85 12.93 3.72
N ILE A 30 7.28 11.90 3.09
CA ILE A 30 6.98 10.63 3.72
C ILE A 30 8.31 9.92 4.02
N VAL A 31 8.53 9.62 5.29
CA VAL A 31 9.65 8.80 5.76
C VAL A 31 9.08 7.46 6.19
N PRO A 32 9.41 6.36 5.49
CA PRO A 32 9.00 5.04 5.91
C PRO A 32 9.78 4.62 7.15
N PHE A 33 9.08 4.08 8.13
CA PHE A 33 9.66 3.51 9.34
C PHE A 33 8.88 2.25 9.68
N THR A 34 9.56 1.12 9.83
CA THR A 34 8.96 -0.20 10.13
C THR A 34 7.94 -0.69 9.10
N THR A 35 7.90 -0.15 7.89
CA THR A 35 6.98 -0.55 6.83
C THR A 35 7.76 -1.13 5.65
N SER A 36 7.10 -2.00 4.89
CA SER A 36 7.67 -2.62 3.70
C SER A 36 6.95 -2.14 2.43
N PRO A 37 7.68 -1.98 1.30
CA PRO A 37 7.06 -1.63 0.02
C PRO A 37 6.36 -2.82 -0.63
N SER A 38 5.37 -2.52 -1.47
CA SER A 38 4.76 -3.42 -2.45
C SER A 38 4.87 -2.81 -3.84
N ALA A 39 4.90 -3.66 -4.88
CA ALA A 39 5.00 -3.25 -6.27
C ALA A 39 3.76 -3.70 -7.03
N GLY A 40 3.23 -2.90 -7.96
CA GLY A 40 2.06 -3.26 -8.78
C GLY A 40 1.75 -2.21 -9.84
N ASP A 41 1.09 -2.60 -10.94
CA ASP A 41 0.73 -1.71 -12.05
C ASP A 41 -0.55 -0.92 -11.75
N LEU A 42 -0.45 -0.01 -10.79
CA LEU A 42 -1.51 0.89 -10.33
C LEU A 42 -2.04 1.81 -11.42
N LEU A 43 -1.26 2.03 -12.48
CA LEU A 43 -1.62 2.91 -13.60
C LEU A 43 -2.12 2.17 -14.85
N GLY A 44 -2.02 0.83 -14.88
CA GLY A 44 -2.41 0.00 -16.03
C GLY A 44 -1.48 0.12 -17.24
N GLY A 45 -0.25 0.62 -17.05
CA GLY A 45 0.73 0.89 -18.10
C GLY A 45 1.72 -0.24 -18.34
N GLY A 46 1.61 -1.37 -17.62
CA GLY A 46 2.54 -2.50 -17.69
C GLY A 46 3.87 -2.27 -16.96
N VAL A 47 4.01 -1.17 -16.22
CA VAL A 47 5.18 -0.85 -15.40
C VAL A 47 4.72 -0.77 -13.95
N PRO A 48 5.28 -1.57 -13.01
CA PRO A 48 4.85 -1.52 -11.62
C PRO A 48 5.32 -0.24 -10.93
N GLN A 49 4.39 0.42 -10.24
CA GLN A 49 4.67 1.45 -9.25
C GLN A 49 5.00 0.80 -7.90
N ILE A 50 5.76 1.51 -7.08
CA ILE A 50 6.12 1.08 -5.73
C ILE A 50 5.27 1.86 -4.73
N ALA A 51 4.57 1.18 -3.83
CA ALA A 51 3.79 1.79 -2.76
C ALA A 51 4.38 1.43 -1.39
N GLN A 52 4.55 2.41 -0.51
CA GLN A 52 5.03 2.20 0.85
C GLN A 52 4.44 3.27 1.78
N SER A 53 3.97 2.84 2.95
CA SER A 53 3.47 3.75 3.98
C SER A 53 4.60 4.35 4.81
N GLY A 54 4.35 5.52 5.38
CA GLY A 54 5.27 6.18 6.29
C GLY A 54 4.63 7.37 6.97
N SER A 55 5.46 8.16 7.64
CA SER A 55 5.01 9.35 8.39
C SER A 55 5.70 10.60 7.89
N SER A 56 5.05 11.74 8.07
CA SER A 56 5.61 13.02 7.64
C SER A 56 6.89 13.35 8.42
N ALA A 57 7.97 13.62 7.70
CA ALA A 57 9.22 14.09 8.25
C ALA A 57 9.05 15.37 9.10
N SER A 58 8.13 16.26 8.70
CA SER A 58 7.90 17.51 9.42
C SER A 58 7.25 17.31 10.78
N ASP A 59 6.67 16.13 11.02
CA ASP A 59 6.01 15.80 12.28
C ASP A 59 6.92 14.93 13.13
N VAL A 60 7.58 13.94 12.51
CA VAL A 60 8.51 13.04 13.23
C VAL A 60 9.69 13.81 13.82
N VAL A 61 10.26 14.79 13.11
CA VAL A 61 11.42 15.55 13.60
C VAL A 61 11.09 16.34 14.88
N PRO A 62 10.04 17.19 14.93
CA PRO A 62 9.68 17.89 16.16
C PRO A 62 9.25 16.96 17.31
N GLY A 63 8.54 15.87 17.01
CA GLY A 63 8.03 14.96 18.04
C GLY A 63 9.09 14.11 18.72
N VAL A 64 10.15 13.76 17.97
CA VAL A 64 11.24 12.96 18.51
C VAL A 64 12.35 13.84 19.09
N VAL A 65 12.65 14.98 18.45
CA VAL A 65 13.87 15.75 18.74
C VAL A 65 13.60 17.04 19.52
N GLU A 66 12.48 17.73 19.26
CA GLU A 66 12.29 19.10 19.75
C GLU A 66 11.35 19.19 20.96
N THR A 67 10.40 18.26 21.11
CA THR A 67 9.38 18.30 22.19
C THR A 67 9.20 16.94 22.90
N PRO A 68 10.28 16.35 23.46
CA PRO A 68 10.18 15.06 24.14
C PRO A 68 9.16 15.09 25.29
N GLY A 69 8.25 14.12 25.30
CA GLY A 69 7.20 14.01 26.32
C GLY A 69 5.88 14.74 25.99
N MET A 70 5.82 15.46 24.86
CA MET A 70 4.58 16.05 24.35
C MET A 70 3.97 15.16 23.26
N GLY A 71 2.67 14.89 23.35
CA GLY A 71 1.94 14.20 22.28
C GLY A 71 1.74 15.14 21.11
N ILE A 72 2.56 15.02 20.07
CA ILE A 72 2.31 15.68 18.80
C ILE A 72 1.52 14.77 17.86
N GLN A 73 0.65 15.36 17.05
CA GLN A 73 0.00 14.61 16.00
C GLN A 73 1.01 14.30 14.90
N VAL A 74 1.17 13.01 14.59
CA VAL A 74 1.98 12.56 13.46
C VAL A 74 1.04 12.20 12.32
N HIS A 75 1.16 12.90 11.20
CA HIS A 75 0.45 12.54 9.99
C HIS A 75 1.19 11.42 9.28
N SER A 76 0.45 10.36 8.95
CA SER A 76 0.94 9.25 8.13
C SER A 76 0.31 9.31 6.74
N GLY A 77 0.91 8.62 5.79
CA GLY A 77 0.32 8.40 4.48
C GLY A 77 1.01 7.30 3.70
N VAL A 78 0.57 7.13 2.46
CA VAL A 78 1.15 6.17 1.52
C VAL A 78 1.88 6.92 0.43
N GLY A 79 3.19 6.73 0.34
CA GLY A 79 3.97 7.19 -0.80
C GLY A 79 3.84 6.18 -1.94
N VAL A 80 3.66 6.68 -3.16
CA VAL A 80 3.70 5.85 -4.36
C VAL A 80 4.68 6.48 -5.35
N TRP A 81 5.56 5.65 -5.92
CA TRP A 81 6.62 6.08 -6.83
C TRP A 81 6.54 5.35 -8.15
N ASP A 82 6.67 6.11 -9.25
CA ASP A 82 6.85 5.57 -10.58
C ASP A 82 8.35 5.39 -10.86
N PRO A 83 8.85 4.14 -11.00
CA PRO A 83 10.26 3.89 -11.23
C PRO A 83 10.75 4.34 -12.61
N SER A 84 9.85 4.51 -13.59
CA SER A 84 10.24 4.91 -14.95
C SER A 84 10.63 6.39 -15.02
N THR A 85 9.93 7.24 -14.27
CA THR A 85 10.18 8.68 -14.16
C THR A 85 11.00 9.03 -12.92
N GLY A 86 11.05 8.14 -11.92
CA GLY A 86 11.63 8.40 -10.61
C GLY A 86 10.82 9.39 -9.78
N GLN A 87 9.60 9.74 -10.18
CA GLN A 87 8.75 10.71 -9.48
C GLN A 87 7.75 10.01 -8.57
N SER A 88 7.32 10.71 -7.51
CA SER A 88 6.17 10.29 -6.71
C SER A 88 4.86 10.64 -7.42
N LEU A 89 3.84 9.82 -7.19
CA LEU A 89 2.49 10.05 -7.70
C LEU A 89 1.75 11.02 -6.77
N SER A 90 1.45 12.22 -7.26
CA SER A 90 0.86 13.29 -6.47
C SER A 90 -0.57 13.00 -6.00
N GLN A 91 -1.27 12.06 -6.66
CA GLN A 91 -2.61 11.63 -6.23
C GLN A 91 -2.61 10.93 -4.86
N PHE A 92 -1.47 10.38 -4.40
CA PHE A 92 -1.33 9.72 -3.10
C PHE A 92 -0.81 10.66 -1.99
N SER A 93 -1.07 11.96 -2.11
CA SER A 93 -0.61 12.97 -1.11
C SER A 93 -1.54 13.11 0.10
N GLN A 94 -2.68 12.44 0.15
CA GLN A 94 -3.61 12.58 1.27
C GLN A 94 -3.09 11.88 2.52
N PRO A 95 -3.25 12.48 3.72
CA PRO A 95 -2.93 11.78 4.95
C PRO A 95 -3.91 10.62 5.16
N ILE A 96 -3.45 9.63 5.90
CA ILE A 96 -4.26 8.49 6.32
C ILE A 96 -4.55 8.58 7.80
N GLN A 97 -5.64 7.94 8.22
CA GLN A 97 -5.95 7.81 9.63
C GLN A 97 -5.11 6.68 10.24
N GLY A 98 -4.43 6.99 11.33
CA GLY A 98 -3.60 6.04 12.04
C GLY A 98 -2.25 5.77 11.39
N LEU A 99 -1.49 4.91 12.04
CA LEU A 99 -0.16 4.49 11.66
C LEU A 99 -0.20 3.06 11.11
N ALA A 100 0.46 2.84 9.97
CA ALA A 100 0.84 1.50 9.54
C ALA A 100 2.15 1.11 10.24
N PHE A 101 2.16 -0.04 10.91
CA PHE A 101 3.30 -0.48 11.73
C PHE A 101 3.59 -1.95 11.45
N ILE A 102 4.78 -2.26 10.93
CA ILE A 102 5.22 -3.62 10.54
C ILE A 102 4.32 -4.26 9.47
N SER A 103 3.79 -3.44 8.56
CA SER A 103 2.94 -3.88 7.45
C SER A 103 3.46 -3.39 6.10
N ALA A 104 2.94 -4.00 5.04
CA ALA A 104 3.04 -3.53 3.67
C ALA A 104 1.64 -3.22 3.14
N PRO A 105 1.48 -2.30 2.18
CA PRO A 105 0.25 -2.20 1.42
C PRO A 105 0.00 -3.51 0.64
N ALA A 106 -1.23 -4.00 0.60
CA ALA A 106 -1.65 -5.00 -0.36
C ALA A 106 -2.15 -4.29 -1.63
N LEU A 107 -1.86 -4.81 -2.80
CA LEU A 107 -2.32 -4.24 -4.06
C LEU A 107 -3.29 -5.20 -4.72
N ALA A 108 -4.53 -4.80 -4.94
CA ALA A 108 -5.55 -5.62 -5.60
C ALA A 108 -6.69 -4.74 -6.12
N ASP A 109 -7.30 -5.14 -7.23
CA ASP A 109 -8.47 -4.45 -7.79
C ASP A 109 -9.71 -4.74 -6.92
N VAL A 110 -10.05 -3.81 -6.04
CA VAL A 110 -11.23 -3.88 -5.17
C VAL A 110 -12.28 -2.84 -5.56
N SER A 111 -11.96 -1.95 -6.49
CA SER A 111 -12.81 -0.95 -7.11
C SER A 111 -13.52 -1.47 -8.37
N GLY A 112 -12.99 -2.53 -8.99
CA GLY A 112 -13.51 -3.18 -10.19
C GLY A 112 -13.14 -2.47 -11.49
N ASP A 113 -12.15 -1.57 -11.46
CA ASP A 113 -11.81 -0.71 -12.59
C ASP A 113 -10.78 -1.33 -13.55
N GLY A 114 -10.23 -2.50 -13.19
CA GLY A 114 -9.26 -3.27 -13.96
C GLY A 114 -7.79 -2.93 -13.68
N VAL A 115 -7.50 -2.03 -12.75
CA VAL A 115 -6.14 -1.84 -12.19
C VAL A 115 -6.15 -2.09 -10.67
N PRO A 116 -5.00 -2.40 -10.06
CA PRO A 116 -4.95 -2.63 -8.63
C PRO A 116 -5.13 -1.33 -7.83
N ASP A 117 -5.84 -1.44 -6.72
CA ASP A 117 -5.94 -0.42 -5.69
C ASP A 117 -4.92 -0.66 -4.58
N VAL A 118 -4.63 0.36 -3.80
CA VAL A 118 -3.73 0.31 -2.64
C VAL A 118 -4.54 0.06 -1.38
N ILE A 119 -4.35 -1.08 -0.72
CA ILE A 119 -5.06 -1.51 0.48
C ILE A 119 -4.10 -1.48 1.67
N LEU A 120 -4.48 -0.84 2.76
CA LEU A 120 -3.61 -0.70 3.93
C LEU A 120 -4.42 -0.71 5.22
N ALA A 121 -3.97 -1.51 6.18
CA ALA A 121 -4.49 -1.49 7.54
C ALA A 121 -3.62 -0.61 8.45
N THR A 122 -4.25 0.04 9.42
CA THR A 122 -3.57 0.90 10.40
C THR A 122 -3.97 0.55 11.84
N ASP A 123 -3.30 1.19 12.79
CA ASP A 123 -3.60 1.12 14.22
C ASP A 123 -4.96 1.72 14.62
N SER A 124 -5.61 2.44 13.72
CA SER A 124 -6.86 3.16 13.97
C SER A 124 -8.11 2.31 13.83
N ALA A 125 -7.96 0.98 13.74
CA ALA A 125 -9.03 0.03 13.45
C ALA A 125 -9.67 0.16 12.07
N ALA A 126 -8.99 0.86 11.16
CA ALA A 126 -9.41 1.04 9.78
C ALA A 126 -8.54 0.19 8.84
N LEU A 127 -9.23 -0.51 7.94
CA LEU A 127 -8.68 -1.02 6.69
C LEU A 127 -9.09 -0.03 5.60
N HIS A 128 -8.11 0.63 5.01
CA HIS A 128 -8.29 1.60 3.94
C HIS A 128 -8.04 0.98 2.57
N ALA A 129 -8.65 1.56 1.53
CA ALA A 129 -8.31 1.29 0.15
C ALA A 129 -8.37 2.59 -0.67
N TRP A 130 -7.40 2.79 -1.56
CA TRP A 130 -7.34 3.92 -2.48
C TRP A 130 -7.13 3.44 -3.91
N ASP A 131 -7.90 4.03 -4.82
CA ASP A 131 -7.86 3.75 -6.25
C ASP A 131 -6.47 4.03 -6.84
N GLY A 132 -5.91 3.05 -7.56
CA GLY A 132 -4.54 3.10 -8.10
C GLY A 132 -4.30 4.30 -9.02
N ARG A 133 -5.28 4.64 -9.85
CA ARG A 133 -5.19 5.71 -10.86
C ARG A 133 -5.43 7.09 -10.27
N THR A 134 -6.43 7.22 -9.41
CA THR A 134 -6.95 8.50 -8.94
C THR A 134 -6.52 8.87 -7.53
N GLY A 135 -5.99 7.92 -6.74
CA GLY A 135 -5.62 8.10 -5.33
C GLY A 135 -6.82 8.36 -4.42
N ARG A 136 -8.06 8.22 -4.92
CA ARG A 136 -9.28 8.48 -4.15
C ARG A 136 -9.66 7.26 -3.30
N PRO A 137 -10.31 7.45 -2.14
CA PRO A 137 -10.83 6.33 -1.37
C PRO A 137 -11.79 5.49 -2.22
N VAL A 138 -11.60 4.17 -2.21
CA VAL A 138 -12.50 3.23 -2.90
C VAL A 138 -13.85 3.23 -2.18
N ALA A 139 -14.95 3.13 -2.96
CA ALA A 139 -16.29 3.12 -2.40
C ALA A 139 -16.47 1.98 -1.39
N GLY A 140 -17.04 2.31 -0.22
CA GLY A 140 -17.25 1.34 0.86
C GLY A 140 -16.03 1.08 1.76
N PHE A 141 -14.92 1.79 1.55
CA PHE A 141 -13.79 1.89 2.48
C PHE A 141 -13.81 3.25 3.22
N PRO A 142 -13.25 3.33 4.45
CA PRO A 142 -12.59 2.24 5.17
C PRO A 142 -13.55 1.18 5.72
N LYS A 143 -13.06 -0.05 5.89
CA LYS A 143 -13.72 -1.09 6.69
C LYS A 143 -13.20 -1.00 8.12
N TRP A 144 -14.10 -1.03 9.09
CA TRP A 144 -13.75 -0.95 10.51
C TRP A 144 -13.63 -2.35 11.11
N THR A 145 -12.47 -2.67 11.68
CA THR A 145 -12.21 -3.93 12.39
C THR A 145 -12.47 -3.84 13.89
N GLY A 146 -12.51 -2.61 14.43
CA GLY A 146 -12.63 -2.35 15.87
C GLY A 146 -11.36 -2.64 16.69
N GLY A 147 -10.26 -3.03 16.05
CA GLY A 147 -8.99 -3.38 16.71
C GLY A 147 -7.77 -2.96 15.92
N PHE A 148 -6.63 -2.88 16.60
CA PHE A 148 -5.36 -2.48 15.99
C PHE A 148 -4.94 -3.55 14.97
N SER A 149 -4.69 -3.18 13.71
CA SER A 149 -4.01 -4.07 12.76
C SER A 149 -2.54 -3.68 12.51
N LEU A 150 -1.68 -4.69 12.53
CA LEU A 150 -0.24 -4.62 12.30
C LEU A 150 0.20 -5.42 11.08
N PHE A 151 -0.74 -6.05 10.38
CA PHE A 151 -0.46 -7.08 9.41
C PHE A 151 -0.82 -6.61 8.01
N THR A 152 -0.05 -7.06 7.03
CA THR A 152 -0.40 -6.91 5.62
C THR A 152 -1.70 -7.66 5.35
N PRO A 153 -2.75 -7.00 4.81
CA PRO A 153 -3.98 -7.68 4.40
C PRO A 153 -3.69 -8.75 3.33
N ALA A 154 -4.39 -9.87 3.38
CA ALA A 154 -4.36 -10.87 2.32
C ALA A 154 -5.57 -10.68 1.41
N VAL A 155 -5.39 -10.87 0.10
CA VAL A 155 -6.47 -10.72 -0.88
C VAL A 155 -6.53 -11.96 -1.77
N ALA A 156 -7.68 -12.61 -1.84
CA ALA A 156 -7.92 -13.81 -2.65
C ALA A 156 -9.42 -14.04 -2.86
N ASP A 157 -9.80 -14.81 -3.88
CA ASP A 157 -11.15 -15.39 -3.99
C ASP A 157 -11.21 -16.62 -3.08
N LEU A 158 -11.67 -16.43 -1.85
CA LEU A 158 -11.56 -17.43 -0.78
C LEU A 158 -12.65 -18.50 -0.86
N ASP A 159 -13.82 -18.17 -1.41
CA ASP A 159 -14.95 -19.09 -1.52
C ASP A 159 -15.31 -19.50 -2.95
N CYS A 160 -14.45 -19.15 -3.91
CA CYS A 160 -14.55 -19.54 -5.31
C CYS A 160 -15.79 -18.96 -6.03
N ASP A 161 -16.36 -17.87 -5.53
CA ASP A 161 -17.56 -17.27 -6.12
C ASP A 161 -17.23 -16.28 -7.26
N GLY A 162 -15.94 -16.11 -7.54
CA GLY A 162 -15.45 -15.20 -8.55
C GLY A 162 -15.43 -13.75 -8.09
N ARG A 163 -15.42 -13.46 -6.78
CA ARG A 163 -15.18 -12.14 -6.18
C ARG A 163 -13.95 -12.21 -5.27
N LEU A 164 -13.34 -11.06 -4.96
CA LEU A 164 -12.23 -11.03 -4.03
C LEU A 164 -12.72 -10.85 -2.59
N GLU A 165 -12.07 -11.54 -1.67
CA GLU A 165 -12.09 -11.24 -0.25
C GLU A 165 -10.78 -10.58 0.19
N VAL A 166 -10.91 -9.60 1.08
CA VAL A 166 -9.80 -9.03 1.83
C VAL A 166 -9.84 -9.57 3.25
N ALA A 167 -8.84 -10.36 3.63
CA ALA A 167 -8.67 -10.90 4.96
C ALA A 167 -7.65 -10.08 5.77
N LEU A 168 -7.99 -9.79 7.02
CA LEU A 168 -7.17 -8.98 7.91
C LEU A 168 -7.26 -9.48 9.36
N MET A 169 -6.11 -9.65 10.00
CA MET A 169 -6.06 -9.91 11.43
C MET A 169 -5.90 -8.62 12.24
N THR A 170 -6.45 -8.63 13.46
CA THR A 170 -6.15 -7.62 14.49
C THR A 170 -5.24 -8.20 15.56
N ARG A 171 -4.54 -7.33 16.29
CA ARG A 171 -3.70 -7.69 17.44
C ARG A 171 -4.46 -8.48 18.51
N GLU A 172 -5.75 -8.23 18.63
CA GLU A 172 -6.65 -8.90 19.58
C GLU A 172 -6.97 -10.36 19.19
N GLY A 173 -6.52 -10.82 18.02
CA GLY A 173 -6.68 -12.20 17.56
C GLY A 173 -7.93 -12.44 16.72
N TYR A 174 -8.62 -11.38 16.28
CA TYR A 174 -9.75 -11.51 15.37
C TYR A 174 -9.28 -11.56 13.92
N LEU A 175 -9.83 -12.49 13.16
CA LEU A 175 -9.73 -12.53 11.70
C LEU A 175 -11.01 -11.94 11.10
N HIS A 176 -10.85 -10.85 10.35
CA HIS A 176 -11.91 -10.25 9.55
C HIS A 176 -11.74 -10.68 8.10
N VAL A 177 -12.85 -10.98 7.43
CA VAL A 177 -12.88 -11.26 5.99
C VAL A 177 -13.95 -10.39 5.37
N PHE A 178 -13.56 -9.53 4.42
CA PHE A 178 -14.43 -8.58 3.76
C PHE A 178 -14.59 -8.99 2.29
N ARG A 179 -15.81 -9.35 1.89
CA ARG A 179 -16.17 -9.52 0.48
C ARG A 179 -16.14 -8.18 -0.23
N THR A 180 -15.49 -8.13 -1.39
CA THR A 180 -15.61 -7.02 -2.33
C THR A 180 -16.78 -7.25 -3.27
N ASN A 181 -17.35 -6.16 -3.78
CA ASN A 181 -18.48 -6.25 -4.70
C ASN A 181 -18.06 -6.61 -6.13
N GLU A 182 -16.77 -6.89 -6.37
CA GLU A 182 -16.21 -6.92 -7.72
C GLU A 182 -15.56 -8.25 -8.05
N LEU A 183 -15.48 -8.53 -9.36
CA LEU A 183 -15.09 -9.85 -9.86
C LEU A 183 -13.59 -10.11 -9.66
N ALA A 184 -13.24 -11.29 -9.14
CA ALA A 184 -11.90 -11.84 -9.11
C ALA A 184 -11.25 -11.93 -10.50
N SER A 185 -12.04 -11.90 -11.59
CA SER A 185 -11.51 -11.80 -12.95
C SER A 185 -10.90 -10.45 -13.31
N ALA A 186 -11.23 -9.40 -12.56
CA ALA A 186 -10.60 -8.08 -12.67
C ALA A 186 -9.26 -8.02 -11.91
N ALA A 187 -9.06 -8.96 -10.96
CA ALA A 187 -7.80 -9.16 -10.26
C ALA A 187 -6.73 -9.66 -11.25
N ARG A 188 -5.99 -8.73 -11.84
CA ARG A 188 -4.76 -9.07 -12.58
C ARG A 188 -3.56 -9.21 -11.64
N GLN A 189 -3.65 -8.67 -10.43
CA GLN A 189 -2.52 -8.49 -9.52
C GLN A 189 -3.01 -8.36 -8.06
N ALA A 190 -3.05 -9.46 -7.28
CA ALA A 190 -3.20 -9.45 -5.81
C ALA A 190 -1.82 -9.60 -5.14
N TRP A 191 -1.15 -8.48 -4.84
CA TRP A 191 0.29 -8.48 -4.53
C TRP A 191 0.51 -8.05 -3.08
N HIS A 192 1.32 -8.83 -2.38
CA HIS A 192 1.83 -8.51 -1.05
C HIS A 192 3.35 -8.71 -1.05
N TRP A 193 3.97 -8.65 0.13
CA TRP A 193 5.41 -8.90 0.30
C TRP A 193 5.83 -10.18 -0.47
N HIS A 194 6.80 -10.04 -1.38
CA HIS A 194 7.27 -11.00 -2.43
C HIS A 194 6.44 -11.10 -3.73
N GLN A 195 5.65 -10.07 -4.05
CA GLN A 195 5.22 -9.71 -5.41
C GLN A 195 4.26 -10.66 -6.15
N ASP A 196 3.96 -11.85 -5.66
CA ASP A 196 2.89 -12.69 -6.21
C ASP A 196 2.31 -13.63 -5.14
N ASN A 197 1.20 -14.31 -5.47
CA ASN A 197 0.56 -15.28 -4.58
C ASN A 197 1.44 -16.51 -4.31
N ARG A 198 2.52 -16.70 -5.07
CA ARG A 198 3.50 -17.79 -4.93
C ARG A 198 4.75 -17.37 -4.16
N ASN A 199 4.83 -16.12 -3.72
CA ASN A 199 5.95 -15.55 -3.01
C ASN A 199 7.30 -15.66 -3.79
N THR A 200 7.26 -15.63 -5.13
CA THR A 200 8.44 -15.86 -6.01
C THR A 200 9.29 -14.61 -6.21
N GLY A 201 8.71 -13.41 -6.05
CA GLY A 201 9.39 -12.15 -6.31
C GLY A 201 9.55 -11.82 -7.80
N HIS A 202 8.80 -12.44 -8.71
CA HIS A 202 8.90 -12.21 -10.15
C HIS A 202 7.77 -11.32 -10.69
N TRP A 203 8.12 -10.23 -11.39
CA TRP A 203 7.17 -9.41 -12.16
C TRP A 203 6.95 -10.02 -13.55
N GLY A 204 5.72 -10.45 -13.89
CA GLY A 204 5.43 -10.96 -15.23
C GLY A 204 4.21 -11.88 -15.35
N PRO A 205 4.01 -12.51 -16.54
CA PRO A 205 2.80 -13.25 -16.91
C PRO A 205 2.52 -14.53 -16.10
N ASP A 206 3.47 -14.96 -15.28
CA ASP A 206 3.33 -16.16 -14.45
C ASP A 206 2.42 -15.94 -13.23
N ALA A 207 2.16 -14.68 -12.87
CA ALA A 207 1.17 -14.24 -11.86
C ALA A 207 -0.19 -13.89 -12.51
N GLY A 208 -0.58 -14.64 -13.55
CA GLY A 208 -1.71 -14.31 -14.42
C GLY A 208 -3.09 -14.34 -13.72
N PRO A 209 -4.14 -13.85 -14.41
CA PRO A 209 -5.51 -13.64 -13.89
C PRO A 209 -6.27 -14.90 -13.39
N GLY A 210 -5.59 -16.06 -13.30
CA GLY A 210 -6.11 -17.30 -12.72
C GLY A 210 -5.48 -17.67 -11.37
N GLU A 211 -4.45 -16.97 -10.90
CA GLU A 211 -3.85 -17.23 -9.60
C GLU A 211 -4.73 -16.71 -8.46
N GLY A 212 -5.04 -17.57 -7.49
CA GLY A 212 -6.00 -17.27 -6.42
C GLY A 212 -7.45 -17.59 -6.77
N ARG A 213 -7.72 -18.09 -7.98
CA ARG A 213 -9.00 -18.77 -8.27
C ARG A 213 -8.91 -20.21 -7.78
N CYS A 214 -10.01 -20.74 -7.29
CA CYS A 214 -10.14 -22.17 -7.11
C CYS A 214 -9.95 -22.86 -8.45
N GLY A 215 -9.00 -23.80 -8.52
CA GLY A 215 -8.74 -24.56 -9.75
C GLY A 215 -10.02 -25.25 -10.21
N GLY A 216 -10.45 -24.98 -11.45
CA GLY A 216 -11.61 -25.62 -12.04
C GLY A 216 -11.33 -27.10 -12.31
N THR A 217 -12.29 -27.96 -11.96
CA THR A 217 -12.51 -29.25 -12.64
C THR A 217 -13.19 -29.03 -13.97
#